data_AF-A0A0G1JR89-F1
#
_entry.id   AF-A0A0G1JR89-F1
#
_cell.length_a   1.000
_cell.length_b   1.000
_cell.length_c   1.000
_cell.angle_alpha   90.00
_cell.angle_beta   90.00
_cell.angle_gamma   90.00
#
_symmetry.space_group_name_H-M   'P 1'
#
loop_
_entity.id
_entity.type
_entity.pdbx_description
1 polymer ?
#
loop_
_entity_poly.entity_id
_entity_poly.type
_entity_poly.pdbx_seq_one_letter_code
_entity_poly.pdbx_strand_id
1 'polypeptide(L)'
;MGLMYYKKSRGVFDPKSKEPYKISRSKIDLFIQCPRCFYMDVRLGLSRPSTPPYTLNSAVDNLLKNEFDLLRKKGEKHELMEKYAIDAVPFSHPDLPQWRGEVTAYEGALVVDEKSNLLI
;
A
#
# COMPACT_ATOMS: atom_id res chain seq x y z
N MET A 1 -28.74 3.64 22.39
CA MET A 1 -27.92 4.32 21.36
C MET A 1 -26.77 3.40 20.98
N GLY A 2 -27.00 2.44 20.08
CA GLY A 2 -25.99 1.43 19.74
C GLY A 2 -24.92 2.06 18.83
N LEU A 3 -23.66 2.06 19.27
CA LEU A 3 -22.53 2.39 18.41
C LEU A 3 -22.53 1.37 17.25
N MET A 4 -22.87 1.83 16.04
CA MET A 4 -22.78 1.01 14.85
C MET A 4 -21.31 0.90 14.46
N TYR A 5 -20.62 -0.09 15.01
CA TYR A 5 -19.22 -0.36 14.67
C TYR A 5 -19.14 -0.88 13.23
N TYR A 6 -18.30 -0.24 12.41
CA TYR A 6 -18.05 -0.70 11.05
C TYR A 6 -17.37 -2.07 11.08
N LYS A 7 -18.05 -3.07 10.51
CA LYS A 7 -17.53 -4.43 10.35
C LYS A 7 -17.27 -4.71 8.87
N LYS A 8 -16.02 -4.92 8.49
CA LYS A 8 -15.70 -5.29 7.10
C LYS A 8 -16.20 -6.71 6.81
N SER A 9 -16.79 -6.88 5.63
CA SER A 9 -17.25 -8.20 5.13
C SER A 9 -16.30 -8.80 4.10
N ARG A 10 -15.46 -7.99 3.46
CA ARG A 10 -14.49 -8.41 2.44
C ARG A 10 -13.07 -8.45 3.01
N GLY A 11 -12.24 -9.34 2.48
CA GLY A 11 -10.82 -9.45 2.85
C GLY A 11 -10.59 -9.92 4.30
N VAL A 12 -11.56 -10.59 4.90
CA VAL A 12 -11.39 -11.30 6.18
C VAL A 12 -10.75 -12.67 5.92
N PHE A 13 -9.87 -13.10 6.81
CA PHE A 13 -9.23 -14.40 6.74
C PHE A 13 -10.24 -15.52 6.99
N ASP A 14 -10.26 -16.51 6.09
CA ASP A 14 -11.01 -17.75 6.26
C ASP A 14 -10.05 -18.95 6.38
N PRO A 15 -9.96 -19.63 7.55
CA PRO A 15 -9.11 -20.80 7.73
C PRO A 15 -9.56 -22.00 6.91
N LYS A 16 -10.77 -21.97 6.33
CA LYS A 16 -11.23 -23.02 5.39
C LYS A 16 -10.82 -22.73 3.95
N SER A 17 -10.37 -21.52 3.65
CA SER A 17 -9.87 -21.16 2.32
C SER A 17 -8.54 -21.84 2.07
N LYS A 18 -8.38 -22.40 0.86
CA LYS A 18 -7.10 -22.90 0.37
C LYS A 18 -6.26 -21.81 -0.30
N GLU A 19 -6.90 -20.73 -0.74
CA GLU A 19 -6.24 -19.62 -1.40
C GLU A 19 -5.33 -18.84 -0.43
N PRO A 20 -4.15 -18.38 -0.89
CA PRO A 20 -3.28 -17.55 -0.08
C PRO A 20 -3.98 -16.30 0.45
N TYR A 21 -3.76 -15.98 1.71
CA TYR A 21 -4.34 -14.77 2.31
C TYR A 21 -3.41 -13.57 2.14
N LYS A 22 -3.88 -12.53 1.43
CA LYS A 22 -3.12 -11.29 1.26
C LYS A 22 -3.02 -10.52 2.58
N ILE A 23 -1.80 -10.30 3.05
CA ILE A 23 -1.49 -9.52 4.25
C ILE A 23 -0.67 -8.29 3.84
N SER A 24 -0.96 -7.13 4.42
CA SER A 24 -0.15 -5.93 4.21
C SER A 24 0.86 -5.73 5.33
N ARG A 25 1.93 -4.98 5.06
CA ARG A 25 2.90 -4.55 6.07
C ARG A 25 2.24 -3.99 7.33
N SER A 26 1.24 -3.12 7.19
CA SER A 26 0.53 -2.54 8.35
C SER A 26 -0.21 -3.59 9.19
N LYS A 27 -0.63 -4.71 8.61
CA LYS A 27 -1.22 -5.82 9.38
C LYS A 27 -0.16 -6.62 10.14
N ILE A 28 1.04 -6.77 9.58
CA ILE A 28 2.19 -7.35 10.28
C ILE A 28 2.56 -6.46 11.47
N ASP A 29 2.67 -5.15 11.25
CA ASP A 29 2.91 -4.18 12.33
C ASP A 29 1.83 -4.27 13.41
N LEU A 30 0.55 -4.40 13.02
CA LEU A 30 -0.57 -4.59 13.94
C LEU A 30 -0.45 -5.89 14.76
N PHE A 31 -0.01 -6.98 14.15
CA PHE A 31 0.20 -8.26 14.84
C PHE A 31 1.30 -8.14 15.89
N ILE A 32 2.43 -7.53 15.53
CA ILE A 32 3.56 -7.30 16.44
C ILE A 32 3.11 -6.42 17.63
N GLN A 33 2.32 -5.38 17.36
CA GLN A 33 1.81 -4.48 18.41
C GLN A 33 0.73 -5.13 19.31
N CYS A 34 -0.16 -5.93 18.73
CA CYS A 34 -1.30 -6.53 19.44
C CYS A 34 -1.91 -7.70 18.64
N PRO A 35 -1.52 -8.95 18.94
CA PRO A 35 -2.06 -10.14 18.27
C PRO A 35 -3.59 -10.25 18.38
N ARG A 36 -4.17 -9.86 19.52
CA ARG A 36 -5.64 -9.83 19.71
C ARG A 36 -6.31 -8.86 18.74
N CYS A 37 -5.72 -7.69 18.53
CA CYS A 37 -6.25 -6.66 17.65
C CYS A 37 -6.14 -7.08 16.19
N PHE A 38 -5.02 -7.72 15.83
CA PHE A 38 -4.87 -8.37 14.54
C PHE A 38 -5.96 -9.41 14.30
N TYR A 39 -6.21 -10.31 15.25
CA TYR A 39 -7.26 -11.33 15.11
C TYR A 39 -8.65 -10.70 14.94
N MET A 40 -9.00 -9.70 15.74
CA MET A 40 -10.28 -8.99 15.60
C MET A 40 -10.43 -8.36 14.21
N ASP A 41 -9.39 -7.73 13.70
CA ASP A 41 -9.40 -7.10 12.38
C ASP A 41 -9.43 -8.14 11.25
N VAL A 42 -8.44 -9.02 11.20
CA VAL A 42 -8.22 -9.97 10.10
C VAL A 42 -9.26 -11.08 10.07
N ARG A 43 -9.61 -11.67 11.22
CA ARG A 43 -10.57 -12.80 11.28
C ARG A 43 -12.00 -12.35 11.50
N LEU A 44 -12.24 -11.39 12.39
CA LEU A 44 -13.60 -10.98 12.79
C LEU A 44 -14.12 -9.76 12.03
N GLY A 45 -13.28 -9.07 11.25
CA GLY A 45 -13.67 -7.89 10.50
C GLY A 45 -13.83 -6.61 11.34
N LEU A 46 -13.30 -6.60 12.57
CA LEU A 46 -13.41 -5.49 13.52
C LEU A 46 -12.06 -4.78 13.65
N SER A 47 -11.87 -3.77 12.82
CA SER A 47 -10.65 -2.95 12.82
C SER A 47 -10.64 -1.95 13.98
N ARG A 48 -9.45 -1.51 14.38
CA ARG A 48 -9.30 -0.36 15.29
C ARG A 48 -9.86 0.91 14.63
N PRO A 49 -10.40 1.87 15.41
CA PRO A 49 -10.69 3.21 14.90
C PRO A 49 -9.43 3.82 14.27
N SER A 50 -9.55 4.35 13.05
CA SER A 50 -8.44 5.02 12.36
C SER A 50 -8.43 6.52 12.64
N THR A 51 -7.27 7.13 12.52
CA THR A 51 -7.15 8.58 12.45
C THR A 51 -7.68 9.10 11.10
N PRO A 52 -8.02 10.40 10.98
CA PRO A 52 -8.28 11.01 9.69
C PRO A 52 -7.12 10.79 8.71
N PRO A 53 -7.41 10.67 7.40
CA PRO A 53 -6.37 10.48 6.39
C PRO A 53 -5.49 11.73 6.24
N TYR A 54 -4.22 11.54 5.87
CA TYR A 54 -3.27 12.62 5.58
C TYR A 54 -3.46 13.18 4.16
N THR A 55 -4.60 13.81 3.90
CA THR A 55 -5.01 14.25 2.56
C THR A 55 -4.03 15.25 1.93
N LEU A 56 -3.45 16.16 2.71
CA LEU A 56 -2.46 17.12 2.24
C LEU A 56 -1.20 16.40 1.72
N ASN A 57 -0.66 15.46 2.49
CA ASN A 57 0.52 14.69 2.09
C ASN A 57 0.26 13.87 0.83
N SER A 58 -0.92 13.23 0.75
CA SER A 58 -1.32 12.50 -0.46
C SER A 58 -1.45 13.41 -1.68
N ALA A 59 -1.95 14.65 -1.52
CA ALA A 59 -2.04 15.61 -2.61
C ALA A 59 -0.65 16.06 -3.10
N VAL A 60 0.26 16.36 -2.18
CA VAL A 60 1.64 16.74 -2.52
C VAL A 60 2.36 15.60 -3.25
N ASP A 61 2.25 14.36 -2.75
CA ASP A 61 2.81 13.17 -3.39
C ASP A 61 2.27 12.97 -4.81
N ASN A 62 0.97 13.16 -5.03
CA ASN A 62 0.36 13.07 -6.36
C ASN A 62 0.87 14.15 -7.32
N LEU A 63 1.01 15.40 -6.85
CA LEU A 63 1.54 16.48 -7.68
C LEU A 63 2.99 16.20 -8.09
N LEU A 64 3.82 15.77 -7.14
CA LEU A 64 5.22 15.43 -7.39
C LEU A 64 5.35 14.26 -8.38
N LYS A 65 4.51 13.24 -8.24
CA LYS A 65 4.47 12.11 -9.20
C LYS A 65 4.18 12.59 -10.62
N ASN A 66 3.17 13.44 -10.79
CA ASN A 66 2.80 13.99 -12.10
C ASN A 66 3.95 14.81 -12.72
N GLU A 67 4.64 15.62 -11.92
CA GLU A 67 5.81 16.37 -12.35
C GLU A 67 6.93 15.43 -12.81
N PHE A 68 7.24 14.40 -12.02
CA PHE A 68 8.22 13.37 -12.39
C PHE A 68 7.84 12.60 -13.65
N ASP A 69 6.54 12.40 -13.92
CA ASP A 69 6.08 11.76 -15.15
C ASP A 69 6.31 12.64 -16.38
N LEU A 70 6.22 13.97 -16.26
CA LEU A 70 6.59 14.90 -17.34
C LEU A 70 8.10 14.87 -17.60
N LEU A 71 8.90 14.95 -16.53
CA LEU A 71 10.36 14.94 -16.63
C LEU A 71 10.88 13.61 -17.21
N ARG A 72 10.28 12.49 -16.81
CA ARG A 72 10.58 11.14 -17.34
C ARG A 72 10.37 11.05 -18.86
N LYS A 73 9.31 11.66 -19.38
CA LYS A 73 9.04 11.69 -20.84
C LYS A 73 10.06 12.53 -21.60
N LYS A 74 10.63 13.55 -20.96
CA LYS A 74 11.64 14.44 -21.54
C LYS A 74 13.08 13.97 -21.31
N GLY A 75 13.31 13.06 -20.36
CA GLY A 75 14.65 12.66 -19.93
C GLY A 75 15.37 13.76 -19.11
N GLU A 76 14.61 14.64 -18.46
CA GLU A 76 15.13 15.80 -17.72
C GLU A 76 15.30 15.51 -16.23
N LYS A 77 16.21 16.24 -15.57
CA LYS A 77 16.39 16.20 -14.12
C LYS A 77 15.34 17.07 -13.43
N HIS A 78 14.99 16.72 -12.19
CA HIS A 78 14.15 17.59 -11.36
C HIS A 78 15.00 18.72 -10.76
N GLU A 79 14.44 19.93 -10.58
CA GLU A 79 15.17 21.09 -10.04
C GLU A 79 15.86 20.79 -8.69
N LEU A 80 15.18 20.05 -7.81
CA LEU A 80 15.77 19.57 -6.55
C LEU A 80 16.98 18.65 -6.76
N MET A 81 16.97 17.79 -7.79
CA MET A 81 18.12 16.94 -8.10
C MET A 81 19.32 17.79 -8.49
N GLU A 82 19.12 18.82 -9.32
CA GLU A 82 20.19 19.76 -9.69
C GLU A 82 20.70 20.54 -8.48
N LYS A 83 19.79 21.10 -7.67
CA LYS A 83 20.12 21.87 -6.46
C LYS A 83 20.99 21.09 -5.49
N TYR A 84 20.76 19.78 -5.37
CA TYR A 84 21.50 18.90 -4.47
C TYR A 84 22.58 18.07 -5.17
N ALA A 85 22.95 18.42 -6.41
CA ALA A 85 23.98 17.74 -7.20
C ALA A 85 23.78 16.21 -7.32
N ILE A 86 22.52 15.78 -7.47
CA ILE A 86 22.13 14.39 -7.70
C ILE A 86 22.23 14.10 -9.20
N ASP A 87 23.17 13.26 -9.60
CA ASP A 87 23.34 12.83 -10.99
C ASP A 87 22.37 11.69 -11.35
N ALA A 88 21.09 12.02 -11.45
CA ALA A 88 20.05 11.07 -11.82
C ALA A 88 18.94 11.77 -12.63
N VAL A 89 18.26 10.98 -13.45
CA VAL A 89 17.00 11.36 -14.12
C VAL A 89 15.88 10.41 -13.67
N PRO A 90 14.60 10.82 -13.71
CA PRO A 90 13.48 9.96 -13.37
C PRO A 90 13.48 8.66 -14.20
N PHE A 91 13.65 7.52 -13.53
CA PHE A 91 13.73 6.20 -14.17
C PHE A 91 12.48 5.85 -14.96
N SER A 92 12.62 5.48 -16.24
CA SER A 92 11.51 5.11 -17.14
C SER A 92 11.46 3.61 -17.39
N HIS A 93 10.28 2.99 -17.20
CA HIS A 93 10.07 1.56 -17.45
C HIS A 93 8.63 1.31 -17.93
N PRO A 94 8.41 0.38 -18.88
CA PRO A 94 7.05 0.04 -19.36
C PRO A 94 6.08 -0.38 -18.24
N ASP A 95 6.58 -1.13 -17.26
CA ASP A 95 5.76 -1.65 -16.15
C ASP A 95 5.61 -0.65 -14.98
N LEU A 96 6.19 0.54 -15.08
CA LEU A 96 6.11 1.54 -14.01
C LEU A 96 4.67 1.93 -13.62
N PRO A 97 3.70 2.10 -14.56
CA PRO A 97 2.30 2.35 -14.22
C PRO A 97 1.67 1.22 -13.40
N GLN A 98 2.04 -0.04 -13.71
CA GLN A 98 1.58 -1.22 -12.98
C GLN A 98 2.13 -1.25 -11.55
N TRP A 99 3.43 -1.01 -11.38
CA TRP A 99 4.07 -0.96 -10.05
C TRP A 99 3.57 0.21 -9.20
N ARG A 100 3.17 1.31 -9.82
CA ARG A 100 2.57 2.47 -9.14
C ARG A 100 1.09 2.29 -8.79
N GLY A 101 0.47 1.20 -9.24
CA GLY A 101 -0.95 0.93 -9.00
C GLY A 101 -1.89 1.89 -9.75
N GLU A 102 -1.44 2.42 -10.90
CA GLU A 102 -2.29 3.20 -11.81
C GLU A 102 -3.28 2.30 -12.57
N VAL A 103 -2.96 1.01 -12.66
CA VAL A 103 -3.86 -0.06 -13.11
C VAL A 103 -4.60 -0.61 -11.88
N THR A 104 -5.82 -1.12 -12.09
CA THR A 104 -6.86 -1.47 -11.10
C THR A 104 -6.45 -2.28 -9.85
N ALA A 105 -5.21 -2.77 -9.75
CA ALA A 105 -4.63 -3.30 -8.53
C ALA A 105 -3.12 -2.96 -8.45
N TYR A 106 -2.65 -2.62 -7.25
CA TYR A 106 -1.22 -2.54 -6.95
C TYR A 106 -0.59 -3.94 -7.05
N GLU A 107 0.22 -4.13 -8.10
CA GLU A 107 1.05 -5.30 -8.33
C GLU A 107 2.51 -4.92 -8.01
N GLY A 108 2.75 -4.64 -6.73
CA GLY A 108 4.13 -4.60 -6.23
C GLY A 108 4.77 -5.99 -6.27
N ALA A 109 5.99 -6.10 -5.72
CA ALA A 109 6.59 -7.40 -5.48
C ALA A 109 5.75 -8.17 -4.46
N LEU A 110 5.03 -9.19 -4.91
CA LEU A 110 4.22 -10.07 -4.07
C LEU A 110 4.81 -11.47 -4.10
N VAL A 111 4.91 -12.10 -2.93
CA VAL A 111 5.39 -13.48 -2.80
C VAL A 111 4.48 -14.28 -1.88
N VAL A 112 4.24 -15.54 -2.26
CA VAL A 112 3.53 -16.48 -1.38
C VAL A 112 4.56 -17.14 -0.46
N ASP A 113 4.38 -16.99 0.84
CA ASP A 113 5.09 -17.81 1.81
C ASP A 113 4.43 -19.19 1.90
N GLU A 114 5.08 -20.19 1.31
CA GLU A 114 4.54 -21.57 1.22
C GLU A 114 4.24 -22.19 2.59
N LYS A 115 4.96 -21.76 3.65
CA LYS A 115 4.77 -22.31 5.00
C LYS A 115 3.48 -21.81 5.65
N SER A 116 3.18 -20.53 5.52
CA SER A 116 2.02 -19.90 6.15
C SER A 116 0.83 -19.70 5.22
N ASN A 117 0.99 -19.92 3.92
CA ASN A 117 0.00 -19.63 2.88
C ASN A 117 -0.44 -18.14 2.89
N LEU A 118 0.51 -17.25 3.16
CA LEU A 118 0.30 -15.80 3.14
C LEU A 118 0.87 -15.21 1.85
N LEU A 119 0.12 -14.31 1.23
CA LEU A 119 0.59 -13.48 0.13
C LEU A 119 1.05 -12.13 0.71
N ILE A 120 2.35 -11.87 0.65
CA ILE A 120 3.03 -10.70 1.23
C ILE A 120 3.52 -9.79 0.12
#